data_AF-A0A978TIA3-F1
#
_entry.id   AF-A0A978TIA3-F1
#
_cell.length_a   1.000
_cell.length_b   1.000
_cell.length_c   1.000
_cell.angle_alpha   90.00
_cell.angle_beta   90.00
_cell.angle_gamma   90.00
#
_symmetry.space_group_name_H-M   'P 1'
#
loop_
_entity.id
_entity.type
_entity.pdbx_description
1 polymer ?
#
loop_
_entity_poly.entity_id
_entity_poly.type
_entity_poly.pdbx_seq_one_letter_code
_entity_poly.pdbx_strand_id
1 'polypeptide(L)'
;MGNILLTQTDHGRSIEVRVGDRVVIDLSENPSTGFQWAIEQNNDRVLKPLSSTYTPPTGTTVGGAGQRTFAFLGQASGIAEPRFKLWREWEGNASIVERFSVTIQVRD
;
A
#
# COMPACT_ATOMS: atom_id res chain seq x y z
N MET A 1 -4.11 -20.08 2.87
CA MET A 1 -3.70 -18.71 3.26
C MET A 1 -2.31 -18.47 2.71
N GLY A 2 -2.24 -17.73 1.62
CA GLY A 2 -1.01 -17.19 1.06
C GLY A 2 -0.71 -15.80 1.61
N ASN A 3 0.54 -15.37 1.46
CA ASN A 3 0.96 -14.00 1.73
C ASN A 3 1.61 -13.45 0.45
N ILE A 4 1.00 -12.41 -0.12
CA ILE A 4 1.45 -11.77 -1.34
C ILE A 4 2.11 -10.45 -0.95
N LEU A 5 3.35 -10.23 -1.40
CA LEU A 5 4.07 -8.98 -1.23
C LEU A 5 4.11 -8.24 -2.58
N LEU A 6 3.66 -6.99 -2.57
CA LEU A 6 3.72 -6.06 -3.69
C LEU A 6 4.57 -4.86 -3.29
N THR A 7 5.35 -4.35 -4.23
CA THR A 7 6.29 -3.24 -4.06
C THR A 7 6.01 -2.13 -5.07
N GLN A 8 6.77 -1.04 -5.05
CA GLN A 8 6.71 -0.01 -6.10
C GLN A 8 6.77 -0.59 -7.53
N THR A 9 7.50 -1.68 -7.75
CA THR A 9 7.67 -2.28 -9.09
C THR A 9 6.41 -2.96 -9.62
N ASP A 10 5.41 -3.16 -8.75
CA ASP A 10 4.13 -3.75 -9.10
C ASP A 10 3.09 -2.70 -9.49
N HIS A 11 3.46 -1.43 -9.60
CA HIS A 11 2.56 -0.35 -9.98
C HIS A 11 1.81 -0.66 -11.29
N GLY A 12 0.48 -0.53 -11.25
CA GLY A 12 -0.40 -0.80 -12.38
C GLY A 12 -0.59 -2.29 -12.71
N ARG A 13 0.01 -3.22 -11.95
CA ARG A 13 -0.18 -4.65 -12.16
C ARG A 13 -1.56 -5.12 -11.72
N SER A 14 -1.98 -6.23 -12.32
CA SER A 14 -3.15 -6.99 -11.90
C SER A 14 -2.69 -8.34 -11.34
N ILE A 15 -3.20 -8.72 -10.18
CA ILE A 15 -2.91 -10.00 -9.52
C ILE A 15 -4.20 -10.72 -9.12
N GLU A 16 -4.11 -12.04 -8.98
CA GLU A 16 -5.18 -12.86 -8.41
C GLU A 16 -4.77 -13.38 -7.04
N VAL A 17 -5.69 -13.34 -6.08
CA VAL A 17 -5.52 -13.86 -4.72
C VAL A 17 -6.77 -14.61 -4.30
N ARG A 18 -6.67 -15.43 -3.24
CA ARG A 18 -7.83 -16.13 -2.68
C ARG A 18 -8.46 -15.38 -1.52
N VAL A 19 -9.75 -15.65 -1.26
CA VAL A 19 -10.39 -15.27 0.00
C VAL A 19 -9.58 -15.86 1.17
N GLY A 20 -9.26 -15.02 2.14
CA GLY A 20 -8.41 -15.34 3.28
C GLY A 20 -6.90 -15.12 3.06
N ASP A 21 -6.47 -14.78 1.84
CA ASP A 21 -5.07 -14.42 1.60
C ASP A 21 -4.74 -13.03 2.14
N ARG A 22 -3.49 -12.88 2.60
CA ARG A 22 -2.96 -11.61 3.04
C ARG A 22 -2.23 -10.94 1.86
N VAL A 23 -2.59 -9.68 1.60
CA VAL A 23 -1.88 -8.85 0.63
C VAL A 23 -1.13 -7.76 1.40
N VAL A 24 0.17 -7.66 1.14
CA VAL A 24 1.07 -6.68 1.76
C VAL A 24 1.59 -5.78 0.64
N ILE A 25 1.39 -4.49 0.77
CA ILE A 25 1.90 -3.46 -0.13
C ILE A 25 2.98 -2.70 0.63
N ASP A 26 4.22 -2.79 0.17
CA ASP A 26 5.39 -2.19 0.81
C ASP A 26 6.00 -1.12 -0.10
N LEU A 27 5.88 0.14 0.31
CA LEU A 27 6.27 1.30 -0.47
C LEU A 27 7.36 2.08 0.25
N SER A 28 8.45 2.37 -0.45
CA SER A 28 9.52 3.23 0.07
C SER A 28 8.96 4.60 0.45
N GLU A 29 9.27 5.03 1.69
CA GLU A 29 8.82 6.29 2.28
C GLU A 29 9.99 6.97 3.01
N ASN A 30 10.23 8.25 2.71
CA ASN A 30 11.21 9.06 3.44
C ASN A 30 10.52 10.15 4.27
N PRO A 31 10.20 9.88 5.55
CA PRO A 31 9.44 10.80 6.39
C PRO A 31 10.21 12.09 6.73
N SER A 32 11.54 12.13 6.56
CA SER A 32 12.32 13.36 6.78
C SER A 32 11.92 14.51 5.84
N THR A 33 11.30 14.17 4.71
CA THR A 33 10.77 15.12 3.73
C THR A 33 9.34 15.59 4.03
N GLY A 34 8.68 14.97 5.02
CA GLY A 34 7.29 15.18 5.35
C GLY A 34 6.28 14.45 4.45
N PHE A 35 6.72 13.81 3.37
CA PHE A 35 5.85 13.04 2.49
C PHE A 35 5.55 11.67 3.08
N GLN A 36 4.27 11.28 3.01
CA GLN A 36 3.75 10.04 3.56
C GLN A 36 2.79 9.37 2.59
N TRP A 37 2.87 8.04 2.47
CA TRP A 37 1.90 7.24 1.74
C TRP A 37 0.61 7.11 2.55
N ALA A 38 -0.53 7.24 1.88
CA ALA A 38 -1.85 6.99 2.44
C ALA A 38 -2.74 6.30 1.41
N ILE A 39 -3.74 5.54 1.88
CA ILE A 39 -4.79 4.96 1.03
C ILE A 39 -5.65 6.12 0.52
N GLU A 40 -5.68 6.33 -0.79
CA GLU A 40 -6.56 7.29 -1.48
C GLU A 40 -7.92 6.66 -1.78
N GLN A 41 -7.94 5.38 -2.16
CA GLN A 41 -9.17 4.64 -2.42
C GLN A 41 -8.96 3.14 -2.24
N ASN A 42 -10.01 2.42 -1.83
CA ASN A 42 -10.05 0.97 -1.82
C ASN A 42 -11.51 0.46 -1.84
N ASN A 43 -11.71 -0.81 -2.18
CA ASN A 43 -12.98 -1.51 -1.99
C ASN A 43 -12.89 -2.42 -0.75
N ASP A 44 -13.21 -1.87 0.43
CA ASP A 44 -13.08 -2.56 1.73
C ASP A 44 -13.95 -3.81 1.87
N ARG A 45 -14.97 -3.97 1.01
CA ARG A 45 -15.80 -5.19 1.00
C ARG A 45 -15.07 -6.39 0.41
N VAL A 46 -14.21 -6.16 -0.59
CA VAL A 46 -13.42 -7.18 -1.29
C VAL A 46 -12.04 -7.33 -0.64
N LEU A 47 -11.39 -6.21 -0.34
CA LEU A 47 -10.04 -6.16 0.20
C LEU A 47 -10.04 -5.35 1.50
N LYS A 48 -10.06 -6.02 2.65
CA LYS A 48 -10.17 -5.37 3.96
C LYS A 48 -8.81 -4.82 4.42
N PRO A 49 -8.66 -3.52 4.71
CA PRO A 49 -7.46 -3.00 5.36
C PRO A 49 -7.28 -3.60 6.76
N LEU A 50 -6.06 -4.03 7.08
CA LEU A 50 -5.69 -4.58 8.38
C LEU A 50 -4.78 -3.61 9.17
N SER A 51 -3.78 -3.03 8.52
CA SER A 51 -2.82 -2.12 9.17
C SER A 51 -2.09 -1.24 8.16
N SER A 52 -1.57 -0.11 8.65
CA SER A 52 -0.59 0.73 7.95
C SER A 52 0.53 1.07 8.94
N THR A 53 1.76 0.68 8.64
CA THR A 53 2.90 0.83 9.55
C THR A 53 4.09 1.40 8.78
N TYR A 54 4.81 2.33 9.40
CA TYR A 54 6.11 2.79 8.88
C TYR A 54 7.24 2.09 9.62
N THR A 55 8.20 1.56 8.86
CA THR A 55 9.43 0.96 9.37
C THR A 55 10.62 1.82 8.92
N PRO A 56 11.41 2.38 9.86
CA PRO A 56 12.61 3.14 9.49
C PRO A 56 13.64 2.24 8.81
N PRO A 57 14.58 2.80 8.02
CA PRO A 57 15.64 2.03 7.39
C PRO A 57 16.47 1.28 8.44
N THR A 58 16.82 0.02 8.18
CA THR A 58 17.70 -0.76 9.05
C THR A 58 19.15 -0.31 8.89
N GLY A 59 19.71 0.39 9.88
CA GLY A 59 21.11 0.83 9.93
C GLY A 59 21.27 2.30 10.36
N THR A 60 22.51 2.75 10.49
CA THR A 60 22.87 4.10 10.97
C THR A 60 22.79 5.18 9.88
N THR A 61 22.17 4.90 8.74
CA THR A 61 22.10 5.86 7.62
C THR A 61 21.06 6.94 7.93
N VAL A 62 21.51 8.03 8.53
CA VAL A 62 20.74 9.27 8.67
C VAL A 62 20.28 9.71 7.28
N GLY A 63 18.96 9.74 7.05
CA GLY A 63 18.35 10.16 5.78
C GLY A 63 17.96 9.03 4.80
N GLY A 64 18.16 7.75 5.17
CA GLY A 64 17.69 6.62 4.36
C GLY A 64 16.17 6.58 4.25
N ALA A 65 15.65 6.16 3.09
CA ALA A 65 14.22 5.88 2.94
C ALA A 65 13.86 4.63 3.74
N GLY A 66 12.83 4.73 4.57
CA GLY A 66 12.20 3.58 5.22
C GLY A 66 11.15 2.96 4.31
N GLN A 67 10.26 2.17 4.90
CA GLN A 67 9.17 1.50 4.21
C GLN A 67 7.84 1.77 4.90
N ARG A 68 6.81 2.14 4.12
CA ARG A 68 5.42 2.13 4.56
C ARG A 68 4.77 0.83 4.09
N THR A 69 4.34 0.02 5.04
CA THR A 69 3.69 -1.26 4.78
C THR A 69 2.20 -1.17 5.07
N PHE A 70 1.38 -1.47 4.06
CA PHE A 70 -0.07 -1.64 4.18
C PHE A 70 -0.41 -3.12 4.10
N ALA A 71 -1.12 -3.64 5.09
CA ALA A 71 -1.59 -5.02 5.08
C ALA A 71 -3.10 -5.06 4.83
N PHE A 72 -3.53 -6.01 4.01
CA PHE A 72 -4.91 -6.26 3.66
C PHE A 72 -5.25 -7.74 3.76
N LEU A 73 -6.53 -8.03 3.91
CA LEU A 73 -7.11 -9.38 3.80
C LEU A 73 -8.02 -9.43 2.57
N GLY A 74 -7.84 -10.43 1.70
CA GLY A 74 -8.86 -10.78 0.70
C GLY A 74 -10.11 -11.26 1.43
N GLN A 75 -11.11 -10.39 1.58
CA GLN A 75 -12.27 -10.63 2.44
C GLN A 75 -13.40 -11.34 1.71
N ALA A 76 -13.63 -11.00 0.45
CA ALA A 76 -14.70 -11.56 -0.36
C ALA A 76 -14.32 -11.54 -1.84
N SER A 77 -14.84 -12.51 -2.59
CA SER A 77 -14.66 -12.58 -4.04
C SER A 77 -15.11 -11.29 -4.73
N GLY A 78 -14.31 -10.81 -5.67
CA GLY A 78 -14.55 -9.55 -6.38
C GLY A 78 -13.26 -8.85 -6.81
N ILE A 79 -13.38 -7.60 -7.23
CA ILE A 79 -12.25 -6.76 -7.65
C ILE A 79 -12.10 -5.59 -6.69
N ALA A 80 -10.86 -5.38 -6.24
CA ALA A 80 -10.44 -4.17 -5.54
C ALA A 80 -9.26 -3.55 -6.28
N GLU A 81 -9.26 -2.23 -6.39
CA GLU A 81 -8.13 -1.46 -6.91
C GLU A 81 -7.68 -0.49 -5.82
N PRO A 82 -6.90 -0.94 -4.82
CA PRO A 82 -6.36 -0.03 -3.82
C PRO A 82 -5.44 0.99 -4.50
N ARG A 83 -5.74 2.26 -4.28
CA ARG A 83 -4.97 3.41 -4.75
C ARG A 83 -4.36 4.13 -3.57
N PHE A 84 -3.12 4.56 -3.73
CA PHE A 84 -2.32 5.23 -2.70
C PHE A 84 -1.77 6.53 -3.25
N LYS A 85 -1.60 7.50 -2.37
CA LYS A 85 -0.99 8.80 -2.67
C LYS A 85 0.17 9.08 -1.73
N LEU A 86 1.27 9.59 -2.25
CA LEU A 86 2.38 10.15 -1.49
C LEU A 86 2.16 11.66 -1.38
N TRP A 87 1.89 12.15 -0.17
CA TRP A 87 1.45 13.53 0.06
C TRP A 87 1.88 14.04 1.44
N ARG A 88 1.76 15.35 1.65
CA ARG A 88 1.84 15.99 2.96
C ARG A 88 0.44 16.30 3.44
N GLU A 89 0.03 15.65 4.53
CA GLU A 89 -1.34 15.77 5.05
C GLU A 89 -1.74 17.24 5.31
N TRP A 90 -0.82 18.05 5.86
CA TRP A 90 -1.07 19.47 6.18
C TRP A 90 -1.13 20.41 4.96
N GLU A 91 -0.55 20.02 3.82
CA GLU A 91 -0.63 20.80 2.56
C GLU A 91 -1.82 20.36 1.69
N GLY A 92 -2.45 19.23 2.03
CA GLY A 92 -3.61 18.71 1.32
C GLY A 92 -3.27 18.17 -0.08
N ASN A 93 -4.29 18.01 -0.93
CA ASN A 93 -4.17 17.33 -2.22
C ASN A 93 -3.20 18.00 -3.21
N ALA A 94 -2.89 19.29 -3.05
CA ALA A 94 -1.91 19.99 -3.89
C ALA A 94 -0.48 19.46 -3.70
N SER A 95 -0.21 18.77 -2.58
CA SER A 95 1.10 18.18 -2.27
C SER A 95 1.27 16.74 -2.76
N ILE A 96 0.30 16.18 -3.50
CA ILE A 96 0.43 14.81 -4.02
C ILE A 96 1.53 14.79 -5.08
N VAL A 97 2.61 14.06 -4.79
CA VAL A 97 3.78 13.95 -5.68
C VAL A 97 3.87 12.59 -6.38
N GLU A 98 3.24 11.56 -5.83
CA GLU A 98 3.26 10.21 -6.40
C GLU A 98 1.94 9.47 -6.13
N ARG A 99 1.61 8.52 -7.00
CA ARG A 99 0.51 7.58 -6.82
C ARG A 99 0.96 6.15 -7.07
N PHE A 100 0.40 5.24 -6.30
CA PHE A 100 0.55 3.80 -6.49
C PHE A 100 -0.82 3.13 -6.60
N SER A 101 -1.00 2.18 -7.50
CA SER A 101 -2.22 1.37 -7.60
C SER A 101 -1.89 -0.02 -8.10
N VAL A 102 -2.73 -0.99 -7.71
CA VAL A 102 -2.71 -2.38 -8.18
C VAL A 102 -4.14 -2.88 -8.27
N THR A 103 -4.43 -3.72 -9.25
CA THR A 103 -5.72 -4.39 -9.37
C THR A 103 -5.62 -5.77 -8.71
N ILE A 104 -6.49 -6.04 -7.75
CA ILE A 104 -6.53 -7.30 -7.01
C ILE A 104 -7.87 -7.98 -7.27
N GLN A 105 -7.80 -9.10 -7.97
CA GLN A 105 -8.92 -10.02 -8.17
C GLN A 105 -8.92 -11.04 -7.03
N VAL A 106 -9.91 -10.97 -6.15
CA VAL A 106 -10.12 -11.96 -5.09
C VAL A 106 -11.07 -13.04 -5.59
N ARG A 107 -10.71 -14.32 -5.43
CA ARG A 107 -11.51 -15.49 -5.81
C ARG A 107 -11.58 -16.49 -4.64
N ASP A 108 -12.52 -17.43 -4.67
CA ASP A 108 -12.62 -18.51 -3.68
C ASP A 108 -11.53 -19.60 -3.85
#